data_AF-A0A349AWA5-F1
#
_entry.id   AF-A0A349AWA5-F1
#
_cell.length_a   1.000
_cell.length_b   1.000
_cell.length_c   1.000
_cell.angle_alpha   90.00
_cell.angle_beta   90.00
_cell.angle_gamma   90.00
#
_symmetry.space_group_name_H-M   'P 1'
#
loop_
_entity.id
_entity.type
_entity.pdbx_description
1 polymer ?
#
loop_
_entity_poly.entity_id
_entity_poly.type
_entity_poly.pdbx_seq_one_letter_code
_entity_poly.pdbx_strand_id
1 'polypeptide(L)'
;MQNFTDIPSSRTLSDSLIEILNNDKTAISCNSGTTFPTINLQIGMLCYRTDQLKLYQLIGSNPDNWRFIMDLASGIDTQFAAKLNAAAYTAADVLAKLLTVDGAGTGLDADLLDGQHASAFASSTHNHNATYLGITAKAADADKLDGYDSTAFVRSVNGAGPDAAGNATVNIDLSSRVAKTGDTMTGNLTIQNTAPTINMQDTDNVTRYLHVNSNLMGFLKSDGNWDMYMNNSGSMWTANYGWLHDYFFSSVSNCAPTLVNCNGNAGNCIPEVPINCYGSGNVATVRTELIDSGSQIQLRYVRYNFNCNCNYACDCCC
;
A
#
# COMPACT_ATOMS: atom_id res chain seq x y z
N MET A 1 -33.20 -97.39 -39.48
CA MET A 1 -31.96 -98.20 -39.51
C MET A 1 -31.61 -98.57 -38.08
N GLN A 2 -32.35 -99.52 -37.50
CA GLN A 2 -32.20 -99.98 -36.11
C GLN A 2 -32.23 -101.51 -36.07
N ASN A 3 -31.45 -102.14 -36.95
CA ASN A 3 -31.54 -103.57 -37.22
C ASN A 3 -30.26 -104.29 -36.78
N PHE A 4 -29.67 -103.86 -35.66
CA PHE A 4 -28.51 -104.55 -35.12
C PHE A 4 -28.90 -105.96 -34.66
N THR A 5 -28.17 -106.95 -35.15
CA THR A 5 -28.35 -108.36 -34.80
C THR A 5 -27.02 -108.96 -34.36
N ASP A 6 -27.03 -109.68 -33.24
CA ASP A 6 -25.88 -110.47 -32.79
C ASP A 6 -25.61 -111.60 -33.80
N ILE A 7 -24.35 -111.73 -34.20
CA ILE A 7 -23.91 -112.80 -35.12
C ILE A 7 -23.41 -113.96 -34.25
N PRO A 8 -24.07 -115.13 -34.27
CA PRO A 8 -23.66 -116.25 -33.44
C PRO A 8 -22.29 -116.79 -33.88
N SER A 9 -21.49 -117.24 -32.91
CA SER A 9 -20.14 -117.77 -33.15
C SER A 9 -20.10 -119.04 -34.01
N SER A 10 -21.26 -119.67 -34.23
CA SER A 10 -21.43 -120.87 -35.06
C SER A 10 -21.55 -120.58 -36.56
N ARG A 11 -21.64 -119.33 -37.00
CA ARG A 11 -21.87 -118.94 -38.40
C ARG A 11 -20.56 -118.64 -39.14
N THR A 12 -20.47 -119.02 -40.42
CA THR A 12 -19.30 -118.70 -41.23
C THR A 12 -19.26 -117.20 -41.57
N LEU A 13 -18.07 -116.66 -41.87
CA LEU A 13 -17.92 -115.26 -42.27
C LEU A 13 -18.71 -114.93 -43.55
N SER A 14 -18.68 -115.83 -44.53
CA SER A 14 -19.38 -115.67 -45.80
C SER A 14 -20.90 -115.58 -45.61
N ASP A 15 -21.45 -116.44 -44.74
CA ASP A 15 -22.89 -116.43 -44.43
C ASP A 15 -23.31 -115.23 -43.58
N SER A 16 -22.35 -114.60 -42.88
CA SER A 16 -22.57 -113.45 -41.99
C SER A 16 -22.49 -112.11 -42.72
N LEU A 17 -22.09 -112.07 -44.00
CA LEU A 17 -21.86 -110.83 -44.76
C LEU A 17 -23.05 -109.85 -44.70
N ILE A 18 -24.27 -110.35 -44.87
CA ILE A 18 -25.48 -109.52 -44.86
C ILE A 18 -25.70 -108.88 -43.48
N GLU A 19 -25.48 -109.62 -42.41
CA GLU A 19 -25.65 -109.15 -41.02
C GLU A 19 -24.56 -108.16 -40.65
N ILE A 20 -23.31 -108.41 -41.06
CA ILE A 20 -22.20 -107.47 -40.89
C ILE A 20 -22.52 -106.15 -41.59
N LEU A 21 -22.91 -106.18 -42.87
CA LEU A 21 -23.26 -104.97 -43.62
C LEU A 21 -24.46 -104.23 -43.02
N ASN A 22 -25.44 -104.95 -42.45
CA ASN A 22 -26.58 -104.33 -41.76
C ASN A 22 -26.18 -103.70 -40.42
N ASN A 23 -25.29 -104.35 -39.66
CA ASN A 23 -24.73 -103.80 -38.44
C ASN A 23 -23.88 -102.56 -38.73
N ASP A 24 -23.05 -102.58 -39.77
CA ASP A 24 -22.26 -101.43 -40.23
C ASP A 24 -23.15 -100.25 -40.62
N LYS A 25 -24.19 -100.49 -41.42
CA LYS A 25 -25.18 -99.44 -41.78
C LYS A 25 -25.88 -98.88 -40.55
N THR A 26 -26.24 -99.75 -39.61
CA THR A 26 -26.88 -99.35 -38.35
C THR A 26 -25.95 -98.46 -37.53
N ALA A 27 -24.67 -98.84 -37.40
CA ALA A 27 -23.65 -98.06 -36.68
C ALA A 27 -23.35 -96.72 -37.36
N ILE A 28 -23.11 -96.69 -38.68
CA ILE A 28 -22.83 -95.47 -39.44
C ILE A 28 -23.99 -94.49 -39.36
N SER A 29 -25.22 -95.00 -39.44
CA SER A 29 -26.43 -94.17 -39.31
C SER A 29 -26.72 -93.73 -37.87
N CYS A 30 -25.87 -94.11 -36.90
CA CYS A 30 -26.09 -93.90 -35.47
C CYS A 30 -27.48 -94.38 -35.04
N ASN A 31 -27.85 -95.63 -35.36
CA ASN A 31 -29.15 -96.22 -35.06
C ASN A 31 -30.35 -95.33 -35.42
N SER A 32 -30.29 -94.66 -36.58
CA SER A 32 -31.28 -93.63 -36.93
C SER A 32 -32.71 -94.18 -37.06
N GLY A 33 -33.67 -93.43 -36.50
CA GLY A 33 -35.09 -93.78 -36.50
C GLY A 33 -35.96 -92.70 -35.85
N THR A 34 -37.26 -92.94 -35.75
CA THR A 34 -38.22 -92.04 -35.09
C THR A 34 -38.49 -92.41 -33.63
N THR A 35 -37.91 -93.52 -33.17
CA THR A 35 -37.98 -94.04 -31.80
C THR A 35 -36.58 -94.41 -31.33
N PHE A 36 -36.35 -94.54 -30.02
CA PHE A 36 -35.12 -95.12 -29.52
C PHE A 36 -35.13 -96.65 -29.76
N PRO A 37 -33.96 -97.27 -30.04
CA PRO A 37 -33.83 -98.73 -29.97
C PRO A 37 -34.25 -99.24 -28.59
N THR A 38 -34.88 -100.41 -28.53
CA THR A 38 -35.34 -101.03 -27.27
C THR A 38 -34.77 -102.43 -27.04
N ILE A 39 -34.05 -102.98 -28.01
CA ILE A 39 -33.45 -104.31 -27.97
C ILE A 39 -31.94 -104.19 -28.25
N ASN A 40 -31.17 -105.18 -27.78
CA ASN A 40 -29.73 -105.27 -28.00
C ASN A 40 -28.98 -103.97 -27.62
N LEU A 41 -29.38 -103.36 -26.50
CA LEU A 41 -28.86 -102.10 -26.01
C LEU A 41 -27.42 -102.24 -25.49
N GLN A 42 -26.56 -101.32 -25.90
CA GLN A 42 -25.16 -101.23 -25.51
C GLN A 42 -24.87 -99.82 -25.01
N ILE A 43 -24.37 -99.69 -23.78
CA ILE A 43 -24.02 -98.38 -23.21
C ILE A 43 -23.00 -97.70 -24.12
N GLY A 44 -23.23 -96.43 -24.45
CA GLY A 44 -22.43 -95.66 -25.40
C GLY A 44 -22.99 -95.64 -26.82
N MET A 45 -23.97 -96.49 -27.16
CA MET A 45 -24.60 -96.46 -28.49
C MET A 45 -25.22 -95.09 -28.79
N LEU A 46 -25.08 -94.64 -30.03
CA LEU A 46 -25.68 -93.42 -30.52
C LEU A 46 -27.03 -93.70 -31.19
N CYS A 47 -28.01 -92.83 -30.97
CA CYS A 47 -29.30 -92.83 -31.65
C CYS A 47 -29.56 -91.45 -32.24
N TYR A 48 -29.62 -91.35 -33.57
CA TYR A 48 -30.10 -90.16 -34.25
C TYR A 48 -31.62 -90.22 -34.42
N ARG A 49 -32.33 -89.38 -33.66
CA ARG A 49 -33.78 -89.23 -33.73
C ARG A 49 -34.14 -88.37 -34.94
N THR A 50 -34.48 -89.02 -36.04
CA THR A 50 -34.78 -88.39 -37.33
C THR A 50 -36.03 -87.51 -37.31
N ASP A 51 -36.98 -87.80 -36.40
CA ASP A 51 -38.18 -87.01 -36.16
C ASP A 51 -37.90 -85.70 -35.42
N GLN A 52 -36.85 -85.69 -34.60
CA GLN A 52 -36.46 -84.53 -33.78
C GLN A 52 -35.24 -83.79 -34.33
N LEU A 53 -34.53 -84.41 -35.29
CA LEU A 53 -33.20 -84.01 -35.74
C LEU A 53 -32.21 -83.89 -34.57
N LYS A 54 -32.20 -84.86 -33.65
CA LYS A 54 -31.38 -84.81 -32.42
C LYS A 54 -30.53 -86.06 -32.27
N LEU A 55 -29.29 -85.89 -31.81
CA LEU A 55 -28.40 -87.01 -31.50
C LEU A 55 -28.41 -87.29 -29.99
N TYR A 56 -28.58 -88.55 -29.65
CA TYR A 56 -28.57 -89.03 -28.27
C TYR A 56 -27.53 -90.15 -28.10
N GLN A 57 -27.08 -90.33 -26.86
CA GLN A 57 -26.23 -91.44 -26.44
C GLN A 57 -26.88 -92.20 -25.31
N LEU A 58 -26.92 -93.52 -25.40
CA LEU A 58 -27.37 -94.37 -24.30
C LEU A 58 -26.34 -94.33 -23.16
N ILE A 59 -26.77 -93.93 -21.98
CA ILE A 59 -25.95 -93.86 -20.76
C ILE A 59 -26.38 -94.89 -19.70
N GLY A 60 -27.50 -95.57 -19.88
CA GLY A 60 -27.96 -96.69 -19.05
C GLY A 60 -29.00 -97.53 -19.80
N SER A 61 -29.13 -98.83 -19.48
CA SER A 61 -29.94 -99.79 -20.25
C SER A 61 -31.02 -100.55 -19.45
N ASN A 62 -31.19 -100.27 -18.15
CA ASN A 62 -32.27 -100.85 -17.34
C ASN A 62 -32.64 -99.95 -16.13
N PRO A 63 -33.53 -98.96 -16.29
CA PRO A 63 -34.21 -98.58 -17.52
C PRO A 63 -33.27 -97.93 -18.54
N ASP A 64 -33.69 -97.88 -19.80
CA ASP A 64 -32.97 -97.15 -20.84
C ASP A 64 -32.93 -95.65 -20.50
N ASN A 65 -31.73 -95.07 -20.61
CA ASN A 65 -31.50 -93.66 -20.31
C ASN A 65 -30.66 -93.06 -21.43
N TRP A 66 -31.25 -92.11 -22.17
CA TRP A 66 -30.65 -91.48 -23.34
C TRP A 66 -30.28 -90.03 -23.03
N ARG A 67 -28.97 -89.74 -23.05
CA ARG A 67 -28.45 -88.39 -22.90
C ARG A 67 -28.48 -87.67 -24.24
N PHE A 68 -29.10 -86.49 -24.26
CA PHE A 68 -29.02 -85.56 -25.39
C PHE A 68 -27.58 -85.08 -25.59
N ILE A 69 -27.07 -85.17 -26.82
CA ILE A 69 -25.74 -84.68 -27.20
C ILE A 69 -25.86 -83.35 -27.94
N MET A 70 -26.64 -83.33 -29.02
CA MET A 70 -26.77 -82.15 -29.86
C MET A 70 -28.11 -82.10 -30.59
N ASP A 71 -28.57 -80.88 -30.81
CA ASP A 71 -29.69 -80.57 -31.68
C ASP A 71 -29.15 -80.28 -33.08
N LEU A 72 -29.69 -80.90 -34.11
CA LEU A 72 -29.41 -80.55 -35.50
C LEU A 72 -30.61 -79.82 -36.12
N ALA A 73 -31.75 -79.71 -35.40
CA ALA A 73 -32.91 -78.94 -35.86
C ALA A 73 -32.61 -77.44 -35.84
N SER A 74 -31.99 -76.98 -34.76
CA SER A 74 -31.41 -75.65 -34.68
C SER A 74 -29.93 -75.78 -35.04
N GLY A 75 -29.51 -75.21 -36.18
CA GLY A 75 -28.12 -75.28 -36.63
C GLY A 75 -27.14 -74.95 -35.49
N ILE A 76 -25.95 -75.58 -35.50
CA ILE A 76 -24.97 -75.51 -34.40
C ILE A 76 -24.69 -74.06 -33.97
N ASP A 77 -24.66 -73.14 -34.92
CA ASP A 77 -24.44 -71.70 -34.69
C ASP A 77 -25.52 -71.06 -33.80
N THR A 78 -26.78 -71.50 -33.92
CA THR A 78 -27.90 -70.99 -33.12
C THR A 78 -27.78 -71.46 -31.66
N GLN A 79 -27.32 -72.69 -31.44
CA GLN A 79 -27.10 -73.22 -30.09
C GLN A 79 -25.92 -72.54 -29.39
N PHE A 80 -24.88 -72.17 -30.14
CA PHE A 80 -23.75 -71.41 -29.59
C PHE A 80 -24.14 -69.96 -29.28
N ALA A 81 -24.87 -69.29 -30.18
CA ALA A 81 -25.37 -67.93 -29.98
C ALA A 81 -26.27 -67.78 -28.74
N ALA A 82 -26.98 -68.83 -28.33
CA ALA A 82 -27.79 -68.81 -27.12
C ALA A 82 -26.98 -68.73 -25.81
N LYS A 83 -25.70 -69.13 -25.81
CA LYS A 83 -24.84 -69.10 -24.61
C LYS A 83 -24.21 -67.73 -24.34
N LEU A 84 -23.95 -66.97 -25.40
CA LEU A 84 -23.52 -65.58 -25.33
C LEU A 84 -24.15 -64.84 -26.50
N ASN A 85 -25.37 -64.35 -26.29
CA ASN A 85 -26.10 -63.66 -27.35
C ASN A 85 -25.43 -62.32 -27.65
N ALA A 86 -24.78 -62.22 -28.81
CA ALA A 86 -24.11 -61.00 -29.26
C ALA A 86 -25.07 -59.78 -29.33
N ALA A 87 -26.37 -59.99 -29.56
CA ALA A 87 -27.36 -58.91 -29.54
C ALA A 87 -27.67 -58.40 -28.12
N ALA A 88 -27.44 -59.22 -27.09
CA ALA A 88 -27.61 -58.83 -25.69
C ALA A 88 -26.31 -58.31 -25.07
N TYR A 89 -25.17 -58.86 -25.47
CA TYR A 89 -23.83 -58.46 -25.01
C TYR A 89 -23.32 -57.21 -25.76
N THR A 90 -24.07 -56.12 -25.62
CA THR A 90 -23.77 -54.83 -26.26
C THR A 90 -22.77 -54.02 -25.44
N ALA A 91 -22.19 -52.98 -26.04
CA ALA A 91 -21.35 -52.03 -25.29
C ALA A 91 -22.08 -51.41 -24.09
N ALA A 92 -23.40 -51.19 -24.19
CA ALA A 92 -24.20 -50.68 -23.08
C ALA A 92 -24.37 -51.69 -21.94
N ASP A 93 -24.52 -52.97 -22.25
CA ASP A 93 -24.56 -54.05 -21.26
C ASP A 93 -23.20 -54.22 -20.55
N VAL A 94 -22.10 -54.12 -21.31
CA VAL A 94 -20.74 -54.13 -20.74
C VAL A 94 -20.52 -52.92 -19.82
N LEU A 95 -20.94 -51.72 -20.25
CA LEU A 95 -20.87 -50.52 -19.41
C LEU A 95 -21.70 -50.67 -18.13
N ALA A 96 -22.92 -51.18 -18.22
CA ALA A 96 -23.79 -51.40 -17.06
C ALA A 96 -23.15 -52.36 -16.06
N LYS A 97 -22.51 -53.44 -16.52
CA LYS A 97 -21.75 -54.36 -15.67
C LYS A 97 -20.55 -53.68 -15.00
N LEU A 98 -19.79 -52.91 -15.76
CA LEU A 98 -18.62 -52.17 -15.25
C LEU A 98 -19.02 -51.11 -14.20
N LEU A 99 -20.12 -50.38 -14.42
CA LEU A 99 -20.62 -49.39 -13.46
C LEU A 99 -20.96 -50.00 -12.09
N THR A 100 -21.40 -51.25 -12.03
CA THR A 100 -21.69 -51.90 -10.73
C THR A 100 -20.45 -52.25 -9.91
N VAL A 101 -19.28 -52.26 -10.57
CA VAL A 101 -17.98 -52.53 -9.95
C VAL A 101 -17.06 -51.30 -10.05
N ASP A 102 -17.61 -50.14 -10.40
CA ASP A 102 -16.93 -48.86 -10.41
C ASP A 102 -16.93 -48.28 -8.99
N GLY A 103 -15.76 -47.86 -8.50
CA GLY A 103 -15.57 -47.35 -7.16
C GLY A 103 -14.24 -47.71 -6.51
N ALA A 104 -13.94 -47.04 -5.41
CA ALA A 104 -12.64 -47.08 -4.75
C ALA A 104 -12.13 -48.50 -4.44
N GLY A 105 -10.89 -48.79 -4.88
CA GLY A 105 -10.20 -50.06 -4.61
C GLY A 105 -10.47 -51.17 -5.62
N THR A 106 -11.26 -50.90 -6.66
CA THR A 106 -11.58 -51.87 -7.73
C THR A 106 -10.53 -51.88 -8.85
N GLY A 107 -9.72 -50.81 -8.96
CA GLY A 107 -8.77 -50.61 -10.05
C GLY A 107 -9.43 -50.20 -11.38
N LEU A 108 -10.75 -49.94 -11.37
CA LEU A 108 -11.56 -49.49 -12.48
C LEU A 108 -11.96 -48.02 -12.32
N ASP A 109 -11.04 -47.18 -11.83
CA ASP A 109 -11.32 -45.77 -11.58
C ASP A 109 -11.05 -44.97 -12.87
N ALA A 110 -12.11 -44.51 -13.53
CA ALA A 110 -12.05 -43.72 -14.78
C ALA A 110 -11.57 -42.26 -14.57
N ASP A 111 -11.21 -41.89 -13.35
CA ASP A 111 -10.95 -40.54 -12.89
C ASP A 111 -9.57 -40.36 -12.21
N LEU A 112 -8.68 -41.34 -12.35
CA LEU A 112 -7.27 -41.19 -11.95
C LEU A 112 -6.56 -40.17 -12.84
N LEU A 113 -6.33 -38.97 -12.32
CA LEU A 113 -5.22 -38.13 -12.77
C LEU A 113 -3.95 -38.67 -12.08
N ASP A 114 -2.98 -39.16 -12.85
CA ASP A 114 -1.69 -39.67 -12.37
C ASP A 114 -1.76 -40.82 -11.33
N GLY A 115 -2.81 -41.65 -11.39
CA GLY A 115 -2.96 -42.80 -10.48
C GLY A 115 -3.44 -42.44 -9.07
N GLN A 116 -3.97 -41.24 -8.86
CA GLN A 116 -4.48 -40.78 -7.55
C GLN A 116 -5.98 -40.46 -7.62
N HIS A 117 -6.76 -40.96 -6.66
CA HIS A 117 -8.21 -40.71 -6.55
C HIS A 117 -8.51 -39.26 -6.15
N ALA A 118 -9.69 -38.71 -6.49
CA ALA A 118 -10.09 -37.33 -6.17
C ALA A 118 -9.88 -36.93 -4.69
N SER A 119 -10.08 -37.88 -3.77
CA SER A 119 -9.85 -37.69 -2.33
C SER A 119 -8.38 -37.49 -1.94
N ALA A 120 -7.42 -37.96 -2.75
CA ALA A 120 -6.00 -37.70 -2.55
C ALA A 120 -5.65 -36.22 -2.82
N PHE A 121 -6.40 -35.53 -3.68
CA PHE A 121 -6.28 -34.09 -3.89
C PHE A 121 -7.04 -33.29 -2.82
N ALA A 122 -8.12 -33.86 -2.26
CA ALA A 122 -8.86 -33.24 -1.16
C ALA A 122 -8.05 -33.18 0.15
N SER A 123 -7.09 -34.10 0.36
CA SER A 123 -6.14 -34.04 1.48
C SER A 123 -4.91 -33.16 1.20
N SER A 124 -4.81 -32.54 0.02
CA SER A 124 -3.90 -31.41 -0.16
C SER A 124 -4.52 -30.20 0.54
N THR A 125 -4.51 -30.26 1.87
CA THR A 125 -4.63 -29.11 2.74
C THR A 125 -3.46 -28.19 2.43
N HIS A 126 -3.56 -27.43 1.34
CA HIS A 126 -2.82 -26.19 1.25
C HIS A 126 -3.36 -25.37 2.41
N ASN A 127 -2.62 -25.35 3.51
CA ASN A 127 -2.99 -24.61 4.70
C ASN A 127 -2.99 -23.12 4.35
N HIS A 128 -4.16 -22.61 3.98
CA HIS A 128 -4.37 -21.20 3.63
C HIS A 128 -4.17 -20.25 4.82
N ASN A 129 -3.86 -20.78 6.00
CA ASN A 129 -3.75 -19.99 7.23
C ASN A 129 -2.32 -19.91 7.77
N ALA A 130 -1.45 -20.88 7.49
CA ALA A 130 -0.06 -20.85 7.95
C ALA A 130 0.94 -20.48 6.86
N THR A 131 0.72 -20.92 5.60
CA THR A 131 1.67 -20.69 4.50
C THR A 131 1.22 -19.57 3.57
N TYR A 132 -0.09 -19.35 3.45
CA TYR A 132 -0.67 -18.34 2.56
C TYR A 132 -1.27 -17.21 3.38
N LEU A 133 -1.19 -16.00 2.84
CA LEU A 133 -1.84 -14.84 3.42
C LEU A 133 -3.34 -14.87 3.08
N GLY A 134 -4.21 -14.86 4.10
CA GLY A 134 -5.65 -14.76 3.90
C GLY A 134 -6.06 -13.43 3.25
N ILE A 135 -7.21 -13.40 2.56
CA ILE A 135 -7.68 -12.23 1.79
C ILE A 135 -7.81 -10.94 2.62
N THR A 136 -8.10 -11.06 3.91
CA THR A 136 -8.19 -9.93 4.86
C THR A 136 -7.03 -9.88 5.84
N ALA A 137 -6.03 -10.77 5.71
CA ALA A 137 -4.91 -10.83 6.63
C ALA A 137 -3.87 -9.75 6.30
N LYS A 138 -3.12 -9.32 7.32
CA LYS A 138 -2.07 -8.30 7.16
C LYS A 138 -0.83 -8.92 6.50
N ALA A 139 -0.46 -8.42 5.33
CA ALA A 139 0.77 -8.82 4.65
C ALA A 139 2.01 -8.42 5.46
N ALA A 140 3.08 -9.21 5.32
CA ALA A 140 4.38 -8.87 5.91
C ALA A 140 5.00 -7.63 5.23
N ASP A 141 4.81 -7.49 3.92
CA ASP A 141 5.29 -6.38 3.12
C ASP A 141 4.40 -6.17 1.88
N ALA A 142 4.50 -5.00 1.25
CA ALA A 142 3.84 -4.69 -0.01
C ALA A 142 4.72 -3.75 -0.85
N ASP A 143 4.95 -4.13 -2.11
CA ASP A 143 5.68 -3.28 -3.08
C ASP A 143 4.92 -1.98 -3.38
N LYS A 144 3.59 -2.01 -3.27
CA LYS A 144 2.70 -0.88 -3.59
C LYS A 144 1.60 -0.72 -2.56
N LEU A 145 1.28 0.54 -2.27
CA LEU A 145 0.11 0.95 -1.50
C LEU A 145 -0.85 1.67 -2.44
N ASP A 146 -2.06 1.12 -2.63
CA ASP A 146 -3.09 1.66 -3.55
C ASP A 146 -2.58 1.92 -4.98
N GLY A 147 -1.63 1.10 -5.44
CA GLY A 147 -1.03 1.20 -6.77
C GLY A 147 0.19 2.14 -6.86
N TYR A 148 0.56 2.83 -5.79
CA TYR A 148 1.73 3.71 -5.74
C TYR A 148 2.94 3.02 -5.11
N ASP A 149 4.12 3.25 -5.70
CA ASP A 149 5.41 2.81 -5.17
C ASP A 149 5.81 3.62 -3.92
N SER A 150 6.65 3.06 -3.06
CA SER A 150 7.17 3.72 -1.85
C SER A 150 7.81 5.09 -2.11
N THR A 151 8.37 5.32 -3.31
CA THR A 151 8.95 6.59 -3.75
C THR A 151 7.93 7.71 -3.96
N ALA A 152 6.65 7.39 -4.13
CA ALA A 152 5.57 8.37 -4.22
C ALA A 152 5.22 9.00 -2.86
N PHE A 153 5.70 8.41 -1.76
CA PHE A 153 5.44 8.88 -0.40
C PHE A 153 6.69 9.53 0.20
N VAL A 154 6.50 10.62 0.95
CA VAL A 154 7.59 11.27 1.68
C VAL A 154 7.93 10.42 2.90
N ARG A 155 9.18 9.92 2.96
CA ARG A 155 9.69 9.20 4.13
C ARG A 155 10.04 10.18 5.25
N SER A 156 9.57 9.91 6.47
CA SER A 156 10.08 10.61 7.65
C SER A 156 11.57 10.34 7.82
N VAL A 157 12.38 11.39 7.76
CA VAL A 157 13.81 11.34 8.07
C VAL A 157 14.14 12.43 9.08
N ASN A 158 14.23 12.05 10.35
CA ASN A 158 15.06 12.65 11.41
C ASN A 158 14.90 11.88 12.72
N GLY A 159 15.49 10.68 12.82
CA GLY A 159 15.82 10.00 14.09
C GLY A 159 14.69 9.59 15.05
N ALA A 160 13.46 10.03 14.84
CA ALA A 160 12.27 9.58 15.53
C ALA A 160 11.30 9.05 14.49
N GLY A 161 10.90 7.78 14.64
CA GLY A 161 9.84 7.19 13.83
C GLY A 161 8.52 7.97 13.98
N PRO A 162 7.53 7.70 13.11
CA PRO A 162 6.17 8.19 13.32
C PRO A 162 5.72 7.86 14.75
N ASP A 163 4.99 8.77 15.39
CA ASP A 163 4.41 8.53 16.71
C ASP A 163 3.44 7.33 16.67
N ALA A 164 2.97 6.89 17.83
CA ALA A 164 2.04 5.76 17.94
C ALA A 164 0.72 5.95 17.14
N ALA A 165 0.46 7.14 16.59
CA ALA A 165 -0.68 7.46 15.73
C ALA A 165 -0.36 7.43 14.23
N GLY A 166 0.91 7.26 13.82
CA GLY A 166 1.27 7.03 12.41
C GLY A 166 1.43 8.28 11.55
N ASN A 167 1.61 9.46 12.15
CA ASN A 167 1.73 10.70 11.37
C ASN A 167 3.10 10.83 10.67
N ALA A 168 3.08 11.09 9.36
CA ALA A 168 4.25 11.17 8.50
C ALA A 168 4.97 12.52 8.58
N THR A 169 6.27 12.49 8.85
CA THR A 169 7.16 13.66 8.76
C THR A 169 7.55 13.86 7.30
N VAL A 170 6.80 14.71 6.61
CA VAL A 170 7.23 15.29 5.33
C VAL A 170 8.54 16.05 5.56
N ASN A 171 9.52 15.99 4.64
CA ASN A 171 10.57 17.00 4.56
C ASN A 171 9.94 18.32 4.13
N ILE A 172 9.20 18.95 5.04
CA ILE A 172 8.87 20.35 4.97
C ILE A 172 10.20 21.03 5.17
N ASP A 173 10.63 21.85 4.21
CA ASP A 173 11.75 22.75 4.40
C ASP A 173 11.43 23.69 5.58
N LEU A 174 11.80 23.23 6.77
CA LEU A 174 11.67 23.95 8.04
C LEU A 174 12.85 24.91 8.25
N SER A 175 13.88 24.83 7.42
CA SER A 175 15.01 25.78 7.46
C SER A 175 14.58 27.20 7.04
N SER A 176 13.43 27.31 6.39
CA SER A 176 12.78 28.58 6.04
C SER A 176 11.87 29.15 7.14
N ARG A 177 11.66 28.45 8.27
CA ARG A 177 10.68 28.83 9.29
C ARG A 177 11.29 28.92 10.69
N VAL A 178 10.92 29.98 11.41
CA VAL A 178 11.21 30.11 12.84
C VAL A 178 10.18 29.30 13.66
N ALA A 179 10.60 28.55 14.68
CA ALA A 179 9.71 27.75 15.52
C ALA A 179 8.83 28.63 16.43
N LYS A 180 7.54 28.27 16.58
CA LYS A 180 6.60 28.99 17.47
C LYS A 180 6.94 28.87 18.96
N THR A 181 7.64 27.81 19.33
CA THR A 181 8.18 27.60 20.69
C THR A 181 9.44 28.42 20.95
N GLY A 182 9.99 29.08 19.93
CA GLY A 182 11.27 29.79 19.95
C GLY A 182 12.39 28.99 19.28
N ASP A 183 13.39 29.73 18.77
CA ASP A 183 14.61 29.19 18.16
C ASP A 183 15.86 29.77 18.84
N THR A 184 16.97 29.01 18.80
CA THR A 184 18.29 29.48 19.21
C THR A 184 19.13 29.79 17.97
N MET A 185 19.35 31.08 17.68
CA MET A 185 20.27 31.52 16.62
C MET A 185 21.69 31.64 17.19
N THR A 186 22.60 30.76 16.77
CA THR A 186 24.00 30.75 17.23
C THR A 186 24.94 31.62 16.39
N GLY A 187 24.46 32.13 15.26
CA GLY A 187 25.16 33.08 14.38
C GLY A 187 24.47 34.43 14.30
N ASN A 188 25.03 35.32 13.47
CA ASN A 188 24.45 36.64 13.23
C ASN A 188 23.10 36.55 12.50
N LEU A 189 22.11 37.33 12.94
CA LEU A 189 20.86 37.53 12.22
C LEU A 189 21.01 38.71 11.24
N THR A 190 20.79 38.47 9.94
CA THR A 190 20.77 39.52 8.91
C THR A 190 19.36 39.68 8.35
N ILE A 191 18.79 40.89 8.44
CA ILE A 191 17.46 41.23 7.88
C ILE A 191 17.68 42.20 6.72
N GLN A 192 17.47 41.74 5.48
CA GLN A 192 17.75 42.52 4.28
C GLN A 192 16.46 42.88 3.53
N ASN A 193 15.96 44.10 3.78
CA ASN A 193 14.80 44.70 3.10
C ASN A 193 15.02 46.23 3.03
N THR A 194 14.18 46.95 2.30
CA THR A 194 14.16 48.41 2.14
C THR A 194 14.12 49.16 3.48
N ALA A 195 13.43 48.61 4.49
CA ALA A 195 13.38 49.18 5.83
C ALA A 195 13.31 48.06 6.89
N PRO A 196 14.45 47.45 7.25
CA PRO A 196 14.51 46.31 8.16
C PRO A 196 13.84 46.65 9.50
N THR A 197 12.90 45.80 9.91
CA THR A 197 12.07 46.03 11.09
C THR A 197 11.86 44.74 11.86
N ILE A 198 12.09 44.78 13.18
CA ILE A 198 11.59 43.76 14.11
C ILE A 198 10.35 44.32 14.80
N ASN A 199 9.19 43.72 14.54
CA ASN A 199 7.93 44.06 15.22
C ASN A 199 7.83 43.29 16.54
N MET A 200 7.83 44.00 17.65
CA MET A 200 7.50 43.46 18.97
C MET A 200 6.04 43.82 19.26
N GLN A 201 5.16 42.82 19.23
CA GLN A 201 3.74 42.96 19.50
C GLN A 201 3.41 42.29 20.84
N ASP A 202 2.79 43.04 21.74
CA ASP A 202 2.23 42.51 22.98
C ASP A 202 0.85 41.85 22.71
N THR A 203 0.40 41.03 23.66
CA THR A 203 -0.84 40.25 23.62
C THR A 203 -2.08 41.15 23.46
N ASP A 204 -2.00 42.40 23.88
CA ASP A 204 -3.06 43.41 23.75
C ASP A 204 -3.00 44.22 22.44
N ASN A 205 -2.19 43.77 21.47
CA ASN A 205 -1.93 44.40 20.17
C ASN A 205 -1.16 45.73 20.21
N VAL A 206 -0.50 46.08 21.31
CA VAL A 206 0.44 47.21 21.33
C VAL A 206 1.75 46.80 20.65
N THR A 207 2.20 47.61 19.70
CA THR A 207 3.46 47.35 18.97
C THR A 207 4.55 48.37 19.28
N ARG A 208 5.79 47.87 19.30
CA ARG A 208 7.02 48.66 19.22
C ARG A 208 7.93 48.03 18.18
N TYR A 209 8.59 48.88 17.41
CA TYR A 209 9.41 48.42 16.29
C TYR A 209 10.86 48.78 16.54
N LEU A 210 11.79 47.82 16.44
CA LEU A 210 13.20 48.14 16.21
C LEU A 210 13.37 48.31 14.70
N HIS A 211 13.78 49.50 14.28
CA HIS A 211 13.73 49.92 12.88
C HIS A 211 15.04 50.54 12.42
N VAL A 212 15.42 50.21 11.19
CA VAL A 212 16.51 50.86 10.47
C VAL A 212 15.97 51.40 9.17
N ASN A 213 16.27 52.67 8.91
CA ASN A 213 15.98 53.29 7.62
C ASN A 213 17.09 54.29 7.28
N SER A 214 17.68 54.11 6.10
CA SER A 214 18.83 54.90 5.66
C SER A 214 19.96 54.86 6.70
N ASN A 215 20.34 56.00 7.28
CA ASN A 215 21.43 56.11 8.26
C ASN A 215 20.93 56.20 9.73
N LEU A 216 19.66 55.87 9.98
CA LEU A 216 19.04 55.94 11.30
C LEU A 216 18.68 54.56 11.81
N MET A 217 18.96 54.30 13.09
CA MET A 217 18.51 53.12 13.83
C MET A 217 17.75 53.58 15.08
N GLY A 218 16.61 52.98 15.38
CA GLY A 218 15.87 53.36 16.57
C GLY A 218 14.55 52.63 16.75
N PHE A 219 13.67 53.24 17.53
CA PHE A 219 12.34 52.73 17.82
C PHE A 219 11.26 53.55 17.12
N LEU A 220 10.29 52.87 16.50
CA LEU A 220 9.05 53.50 16.04
C LEU A 220 7.92 53.29 17.07
N LYS A 221 7.04 54.29 17.13
CA LYS A 221 5.73 54.21 17.78
C LYS A 221 4.78 53.32 16.96
N SER A 222 3.63 53.00 17.55
CA SER A 222 2.60 52.19 16.89
C SER A 222 1.98 52.85 15.64
N ASP A 223 2.13 54.16 15.48
CA ASP A 223 1.68 54.92 14.30
C ASP A 223 2.72 54.98 13.16
N GLY A 224 3.88 54.34 13.34
CA GLY A 224 4.98 54.32 12.37
C GLY A 224 5.91 55.54 12.44
N ASN A 225 5.66 56.51 13.33
CA ASN A 225 6.55 57.64 13.55
C ASN A 225 7.71 57.27 14.49
N TRP A 226 8.82 57.99 14.37
CA TRP A 226 9.96 57.83 15.27
C TRP A 226 9.61 58.19 16.71
N ASP A 227 9.92 57.29 17.65
CA ASP A 227 9.90 57.58 19.08
C ASP A 227 11.27 58.06 19.55
N MET A 228 12.32 57.30 19.18
CA MET A 228 13.71 57.69 19.35
C MET A 228 14.56 57.07 18.23
N TYR A 229 15.65 57.73 17.85
CA TYR A 229 16.64 57.13 16.97
C TYR A 229 18.04 57.71 17.20
N MET A 230 19.04 56.98 16.70
CA MET A 230 20.42 57.44 16.61
C MET A 230 20.81 57.60 15.15
N ASN A 231 21.67 58.58 14.88
CA ASN A 231 22.34 58.72 13.59
C ASN A 231 23.74 58.08 13.61
N ASN A 232 24.40 58.03 12.46
CA ASN A 232 25.75 57.46 12.33
C ASN A 232 26.85 58.30 13.01
N SER A 233 26.52 59.48 13.53
CA SER A 233 27.42 60.34 14.32
C SER A 233 27.27 60.11 15.83
N GLY A 234 26.40 59.20 16.26
CA GLY A 234 26.17 58.88 17.68
C GLY A 234 25.23 59.84 18.41
N SER A 235 24.60 60.80 17.71
CA SER A 235 23.61 61.68 18.32
C SER A 235 22.27 60.95 18.46
N MET A 236 21.61 61.11 19.60
CA MET A 236 20.29 60.55 19.87
C MET A 236 19.20 61.62 19.80
N TRP A 237 18.15 61.33 19.05
CA TRP A 237 16.94 62.12 18.96
C TRP A 237 15.78 61.42 19.66
N THR A 238 14.90 62.18 20.31
CA THR A 238 13.67 61.67 20.94
C THR A 238 12.48 62.54 20.56
N ALA A 239 11.29 61.94 20.49
CA ALA A 239 10.09 62.65 20.07
C ALA A 239 9.69 63.82 20.98
N ASN A 240 10.01 63.75 22.27
CA ASN A 240 9.62 64.79 23.23
C ASN A 240 10.66 65.91 23.36
N TYR A 241 11.94 65.60 23.17
CA TYR A 241 13.05 66.54 23.46
C TYR A 241 13.87 66.93 22.23
N GLY A 242 13.61 66.33 21.07
CA GLY A 242 14.45 66.52 19.89
C GLY A 242 15.83 65.88 20.08
N TRP A 243 16.88 66.50 19.53
CA TRP A 243 18.26 66.08 19.77
C TRP A 243 18.63 66.32 21.23
N LEU A 244 19.01 65.26 21.95
CA LEU A 244 19.23 65.36 23.39
C LEU A 244 20.41 66.25 23.76
N HIS A 245 21.44 66.31 22.92
CA HIS A 245 22.54 67.26 23.08
C HIS A 245 21.99 68.68 23.08
N ASP A 246 21.31 69.10 22.02
CA ASP A 246 20.74 70.45 21.90
C ASP A 246 19.79 70.77 23.05
N TYR A 247 18.94 69.82 23.45
CA TYR A 247 18.01 69.99 24.56
C TYR A 247 18.72 70.18 25.90
N PHE A 248 19.73 69.36 26.20
CA PHE A 248 20.51 69.48 27.43
C PHE A 248 21.28 70.80 27.47
N PHE A 249 21.96 71.16 26.38
CA PHE A 249 22.73 72.40 26.30
C PHE A 249 21.83 73.63 26.40
N SER A 250 20.63 73.59 25.79
CA SER A 250 19.63 74.65 25.95
C SER A 250 19.10 74.73 27.39
N SER A 251 18.76 73.60 28.01
CA SER A 251 18.20 73.56 29.36
C SER A 251 19.20 74.05 30.43
N VAL A 252 20.47 73.65 30.34
CA VAL A 252 21.51 74.13 31.26
C VAL A 252 21.83 75.61 31.01
N SER A 253 21.82 76.06 29.75
CA SER A 253 21.99 77.49 29.42
C SER A 253 20.86 78.37 29.95
N ASN A 254 19.68 77.82 30.22
CA ASN A 254 18.59 78.54 30.91
C ASN A 254 18.80 78.64 32.43
N CYS A 255 19.57 77.73 33.03
CA CYS A 255 19.92 77.76 34.46
C CYS A 255 21.16 78.62 34.77
N ALA A 256 21.99 78.91 33.76
CA ALA A 256 23.00 79.95 33.82
C ALA A 256 22.37 81.26 33.31
N PRO A 257 22.19 82.31 34.13
CA PRO A 257 21.49 83.52 33.67
C PRO A 257 22.24 84.13 32.47
N THR A 258 21.65 84.02 31.28
CA THR A 258 22.13 84.64 30.05
C THR A 258 21.16 85.74 29.65
N LEU A 259 21.70 86.91 29.30
CA LEU A 259 20.93 88.14 29.09
C LEU A 259 20.36 88.28 27.67
N VAL A 260 20.20 87.19 26.89
CA VAL A 260 19.87 87.33 25.46
C VAL A 260 18.95 86.22 24.94
N ASN A 261 17.92 86.67 24.22
CA ASN A 261 16.94 85.98 23.40
C ASN A 261 17.30 84.52 23.01
N CYS A 262 16.62 83.56 23.64
CA CYS A 262 16.72 82.14 23.30
C CYS A 262 15.63 81.76 22.29
N ASN A 263 16.02 81.46 21.05
CA ASN A 263 15.19 80.71 20.08
C ASN A 263 15.14 79.22 20.44
N GLY A 264 14.69 78.88 21.67
CA GLY A 264 14.61 77.50 22.16
C GLY A 264 13.31 77.23 22.92
N ASN A 265 12.79 76.01 22.82
CA ASN A 265 11.46 75.58 23.30
C ASN A 265 11.26 75.57 24.84
N ALA A 266 12.25 75.93 25.65
CA ALA A 266 12.15 75.91 27.11
C ALA A 266 11.95 77.33 27.66
N GLY A 267 10.68 77.76 27.70
CA GLY A 267 10.23 79.12 28.02
C GLY A 267 10.49 79.61 29.45
N ASN A 268 11.73 79.99 29.76
CA ASN A 268 12.02 80.92 30.86
C ASN A 268 13.06 81.96 30.42
N CYS A 269 12.58 83.03 29.78
CA CYS A 269 13.38 84.18 29.39
C CYS A 269 13.13 85.32 30.37
N ILE A 270 14.19 85.86 30.99
CA ILE A 270 14.14 87.19 31.60
C ILE A 270 14.11 88.22 30.45
N PRO A 271 13.19 89.20 30.45
CA PRO A 271 13.09 90.18 29.37
C PRO A 271 14.38 90.99 29.27
N GLU A 272 14.87 91.13 28.04
CA GLU A 272 15.99 91.97 27.65
C GLU A 272 15.73 93.41 28.11
N VAL A 273 16.44 93.86 29.16
CA VAL A 273 16.37 95.27 29.55
C VAL A 273 17.11 96.05 28.45
N PRO A 274 16.49 97.03 27.75
CA PRO A 274 17.18 97.80 26.74
C PRO A 274 18.41 98.45 27.38
N ILE A 275 19.59 98.21 26.80
CA ILE A 275 20.84 98.82 27.26
C ILE A 275 20.73 100.32 26.96
N ASN A 276 20.28 101.09 27.95
CA ASN A 276 20.14 102.53 27.83
C ASN A 276 21.52 103.19 28.05
N CYS A 277 22.30 103.33 26.99
CA CYS A 277 23.62 103.96 27.00
C CYS A 277 23.51 105.50 27.13
N TYR A 278 23.16 106.01 28.31
CA TYR A 278 23.32 107.45 28.61
C TYR A 278 24.64 107.69 29.33
N GLY A 279 25.55 108.41 28.67
CA GLY A 279 26.66 109.12 29.33
C GLY A 279 27.80 108.25 29.86
N SER A 280 28.84 108.12 29.03
CA SER A 280 30.25 107.84 29.38
C SER A 280 30.68 106.38 29.55
N GLY A 281 31.57 105.94 28.66
CA GLY A 281 32.52 104.85 28.90
C GLY A 281 32.27 103.54 28.15
N ASN A 282 33.33 102.73 28.04
CA ASN A 282 33.28 101.36 27.53
C ASN A 282 32.18 100.58 28.26
N VAL A 283 31.14 100.16 27.52
CA VAL A 283 30.09 99.30 28.07
C VAL A 283 30.57 97.85 27.93
N ALA A 284 30.74 97.18 29.07
CA ALA A 284 31.16 95.78 29.11
C ALA A 284 29.99 94.91 29.57
N THR A 285 29.56 93.95 28.75
CA THR A 285 28.63 92.90 29.17
C THR A 285 29.39 91.59 29.35
N VAL A 286 29.03 90.82 30.37
CA VAL A 286 29.61 89.49 30.62
C VAL A 286 28.52 88.46 30.33
N ARG A 287 28.80 87.55 29.41
CA ARG A 287 27.94 86.40 29.10
C ARG A 287 28.59 85.14 29.65
N THR A 288 27.81 84.30 30.31
CA THR A 288 28.20 82.92 30.60
C THR A 288 27.77 82.04 29.43
N GLU A 289 28.68 81.26 28.86
CA GLU A 289 28.44 80.34 27.76
C GLU A 289 28.75 78.92 28.24
N LEU A 290 27.86 77.97 27.94
CA LEU A 290 28.13 76.55 28.15
C LEU A 290 28.83 75.99 26.90
N ILE A 291 29.97 75.33 27.06
CA ILE A 291 30.73 74.74 25.95
C ILE A 291 30.85 73.23 26.12
N ASP A 292 30.69 72.50 25.01
CA ASP A 292 31.02 71.07 24.93
C ASP A 292 32.44 70.91 24.40
N SER A 293 33.29 70.22 25.15
CA SER A 293 34.63 69.79 24.72
C SER A 293 34.70 68.29 24.46
N GLY A 294 33.56 67.68 24.07
CA GLY A 294 33.38 66.26 23.77
C GLY A 294 33.17 65.40 25.01
N SER A 295 34.08 65.50 25.99
CA SER A 295 34.05 64.71 27.23
C SER A 295 33.90 65.57 28.50
N GLN A 296 33.86 66.89 28.36
CA GLN A 296 33.71 67.81 29.48
C GLN A 296 32.77 68.95 29.09
N ILE A 297 31.82 69.23 29.98
CA ILE A 297 30.98 70.42 29.94
C ILE A 297 31.65 71.48 30.79
N GLN A 298 31.87 72.66 30.23
CA GLN A 298 32.47 73.79 30.95
C GLN A 298 31.59 75.04 30.84
N LEU A 299 31.61 75.87 31.88
CA LEU A 299 31.08 77.23 31.84
C LEU A 299 32.22 78.19 31.52
N ARG A 300 32.11 78.92 30.42
CA ARG A 300 33.04 79.97 30.02
C ARG A 300 32.39 81.34 30.22
N TYR A 301 33.12 82.30 30.79
CA TYR A 301 32.69 83.69 30.85
C TYR A 301 33.34 84.46 29.69
N VAL A 302 32.52 85.06 28.83
CA VAL A 302 32.96 85.91 27.72
C VAL A 302 32.56 87.34 28.01
N ARG A 303 33.54 88.26 28.05
CA ARG A 303 33.31 89.70 28.19
C ARG A 303 33.30 90.34 26.81
N TYR A 304 32.17 90.90 26.41
CA TYR A 304 32.05 91.72 25.21
C TYR A 304 32.19 93.19 25.62
N ASN A 305 33.14 93.89 25.00
CA ASN A 305 33.33 95.33 25.20
C ASN A 305 32.82 96.05 23.96
N PHE A 306 31.84 96.92 24.12
CA PHE A 306 31.32 97.74 23.04
C PHE A 306 31.94 99.13 23.13
N ASN A 307 32.52 99.58 22.02
CA ASN A 307 32.97 100.95 21.86
C ASN A 307 31.87 101.73 21.13
N CYS A 308 30.95 102.30 21.90
CA CYS A 308 29.90 103.15 21.36
C CYS A 308 30.53 104.50 20.98
N ASN A 309 30.83 104.71 19.70
CA ASN A 309 31.31 106.00 19.24
C ASN A 309 30.11 106.93 19.02
N CYS A 310 29.69 107.61 20.08
CA CYS A 310 28.62 108.59 19.98
C CYS A 310 29.14 109.85 19.27
N ASN A 311 28.49 110.23 18.17
CA ASN A 311 28.68 111.54 17.55
C ASN A 311 28.25 112.64 18.56
N TYR A 312 28.85 113.83 18.47
CA TYR A 312 28.43 115.09 19.13
C TYR A 312 26.93 115.42 19.02
N ALA A 313 26.18 114.76 18.12
CA ALA A 313 24.73 114.84 18.00
C ALA A 313 23.95 113.87 18.92
N CYS A 314 24.61 113.09 19.79
CA CYS A 314 23.99 112.06 20.66
C CYS A 314 23.28 110.92 19.92
N ASP A 315 23.46 110.78 18.61
CA ASP A 315 23.08 109.57 17.88
C ASP A 315 24.16 108.51 18.10
N CYS A 316 23.90 107.58 19.02
CA CYS A 316 24.74 106.43 19.26
C CYS A 316 24.22 105.27 18.39
N CYS A 317 24.92 104.97 17.28
CA CYS A 317 24.77 103.67 16.62
C CYS A 317 25.71 102.68 17.32
N CYS A 318 25.11 101.64 17.89
CA CYS A 318 25.77 100.42 18.35
C CYS A 318 25.52 99.32 17.32
#